data_AF-A0A946QHU1-F1
#
_entry.id   AF-A0A946QHU1-F1
#
_cell.length_a   1.000
_cell.length_b   1.000
_cell.length_c   1.000
_cell.angle_alpha   90.00
_cell.angle_beta   90.00
_cell.angle_gamma   90.00
#
_symmetry.space_group_name_H-M   'P 1'
#
loop_
_entity.id
_entity.type
_entity.pdbx_description
1 polymer ?
#
loop_
_entity_poly.entity_id
_entity_poly.type
_entity_poly.pdbx_seq_one_letter_code
_entity_poly.pdbx_strand_id
1 'polypeptide(L)'
;MDWTTFVPTLIATFSGVFLSIILSLLVRELINRRREKRQNDATKHILLNEVIDNYATLKSLKDNANDVISGKSYLSTFCDPISDLCNSAYDATFKSGNIYRLGDEIFERAVMDFASGCVGFNGERRYMREMANDRFGLNEPPIEIVKGIVEPRLPVLDKLLLQGHELIRMMDGNFNDPDVSE
;
A
#
# COMPACT_ATOMS: atom_id res chain seq x y z
N MET A 1 -9.53 68.03 18.86
CA MET A 1 -9.49 66.71 18.18
C MET A 1 -10.93 66.27 18.00
N ASP A 2 -11.38 66.07 16.77
CA ASP A 2 -12.78 65.78 16.48
C ASP A 2 -13.05 64.29 16.69
N TRP A 3 -13.68 63.97 17.82
CA TRP A 3 -13.95 62.59 18.24
C TRP A 3 -14.93 61.88 17.29
N THR A 4 -15.73 62.62 16.52
CA THR A 4 -16.74 62.06 15.60
C THR A 4 -16.14 61.43 14.35
N THR A 5 -14.93 61.85 13.95
CA THR A 5 -14.20 61.30 12.80
C THR A 5 -13.08 60.34 13.22
N PHE A 6 -12.44 60.60 14.36
CA PHE A 6 -11.37 59.76 14.89
C PHE A 6 -11.82 58.33 15.24
N VAL A 7 -12.97 58.18 15.91
CA VAL A 7 -13.47 56.88 16.39
C VAL A 7 -13.87 55.95 15.23
N PRO A 8 -14.64 56.39 14.20
CA PRO A 8 -14.95 55.54 13.04
C PRO A 8 -13.71 55.11 12.24
N THR A 9 -12.72 56.00 12.07
CA THR A 9 -11.46 55.65 11.39
C THR A 9 -10.70 54.60 12.18
N LEU A 10 -10.61 54.73 13.50
CA LEU A 10 -9.98 53.74 14.36
C LEU A 10 -10.65 52.35 14.21
N ILE A 11 -11.98 52.30 14.29
CA ILE A 11 -12.78 51.06 14.14
C ILE A 11 -12.58 50.42 12.77
N ALA A 12 -12.59 51.21 11.69
CA ALA A 12 -12.36 50.72 10.33
C ALA A 12 -10.96 50.12 10.17
N THR A 13 -9.95 50.74 10.77
CA THR A 13 -8.56 50.26 10.72
C THR A 13 -8.42 48.92 11.46
N PHE A 14 -8.95 48.81 12.68
CA PHE A 14 -8.93 47.57 13.44
C PHE A 14 -9.70 46.44 12.74
N SER A 15 -10.88 46.74 12.18
CA SER A 15 -11.69 45.76 11.45
C SER A 15 -10.97 45.27 10.19
N GLY A 16 -10.32 46.16 9.45
CA GLY A 16 -9.55 45.81 8.25
C GLY A 16 -8.34 44.92 8.55
N VAL A 17 -7.61 45.20 9.65
CA VAL A 17 -6.50 44.36 10.09
C VAL A 17 -7.01 42.99 10.56
N PHE A 18 -8.08 42.95 11.35
CA PHE A 18 -8.65 41.70 11.85
C PHE A 18 -9.18 40.81 10.72
N LEU A 19 -9.89 41.38 9.74
CA LEU A 19 -10.35 40.68 8.56
C LEU A 19 -9.16 40.13 7.74
N SER A 20 -8.10 40.93 7.57
CA SER A 20 -6.90 40.52 6.85
C SER A 20 -6.17 39.35 7.53
N ILE A 21 -6.13 39.34 8.87
CA ILE A 21 -5.56 38.23 9.65
C ILE A 21 -6.40 36.96 9.47
N ILE A 22 -7.73 37.07 9.63
CA ILE A 22 -8.64 35.92 9.45
C ILE A 22 -8.52 35.35 8.04
N LEU A 23 -8.55 36.20 7.02
CA LEU A 23 -8.42 35.76 5.63
C LEU A 23 -7.08 35.07 5.38
N SER A 24 -5.99 35.60 5.94
CA SER A 24 -4.66 34.99 5.84
C SER A 24 -4.61 33.61 6.49
N LEU A 25 -5.24 33.44 7.67
CA LEU A 25 -5.32 32.13 8.34
C LEU A 25 -6.15 31.13 7.53
N LEU A 26 -7.31 31.54 6.99
CA LEU A 26 -8.17 30.70 6.17
C LEU A 26 -7.48 30.28 4.87
N VAL A 27 -6.79 31.19 4.20
CA VAL A 27 -6.02 30.88 2.97
C VAL A 27 -4.89 29.90 3.28
N ARG A 28 -4.19 30.09 4.41
CA ARG A 28 -3.10 29.19 4.82
C ARG A 28 -3.62 27.79 5.12
N GLU A 29 -4.74 27.71 5.83
CA GLU A 29 -5.45 26.45 6.12
C GLU A 29 -5.90 25.75 4.83
N LEU A 30 -6.49 26.47 3.87
CA LEU A 30 -6.90 25.91 2.58
C LEU A 30 -5.72 25.41 1.75
N ILE A 31 -4.60 26.13 1.74
CA ILE A 31 -3.37 25.71 1.05
C ILE A 31 -2.82 24.43 1.69
N ASN A 32 -2.79 24.35 3.02
CA ASN A 32 -2.32 23.17 3.74
C ASN A 32 -3.19 21.96 3.42
N ARG A 33 -4.53 22.08 3.51
CA ARG A 33 -5.47 21.01 3.14
C ARG A 33 -5.30 20.53 1.71
N ARG A 34 -5.09 21.46 0.76
CA ARG A 34 -4.85 21.11 -0.65
C ARG A 34 -3.52 20.38 -0.86
N ARG A 35 -2.46 20.78 -0.13
CA ARG A 35 -1.15 20.10 -0.19
C ARG A 35 -1.25 18.69 0.38
N GLU A 36 -1.88 18.54 1.53
CA GLU A 36 -2.14 17.24 2.17
C GLU A 36 -2.95 16.33 1.24
N LYS A 37 -4.04 16.83 0.63
CA LYS A 37 -4.83 16.05 -0.34
C LYS A 37 -3.97 15.55 -1.51
N ARG A 38 -3.17 16.42 -2.14
CA ARG A 38 -2.29 16.03 -3.26
C ARG A 38 -1.23 15.01 -2.86
N GLN A 39 -0.64 15.15 -1.67
CA GLN A 39 0.34 14.20 -1.16
C GLN A 39 -0.31 12.84 -0.87
N ASN A 40 -1.52 12.83 -0.30
CA ASN A 40 -2.28 11.60 -0.05
C ASN A 40 -2.63 10.89 -1.36
N ASP A 41 -3.09 11.63 -2.38
CA ASP A 41 -3.42 11.05 -3.69
C ASP A 41 -2.18 10.46 -4.38
N ALA A 42 -1.06 11.19 -4.36
CA ALA A 42 0.22 10.69 -4.88
C ALA A 42 0.69 9.42 -4.15
N THR A 43 0.55 9.40 -2.82
CA THR A 43 0.88 8.23 -1.99
C THR A 43 -0.01 7.04 -2.32
N LYS A 44 -1.33 7.25 -2.43
CA LYS A 44 -2.29 6.21 -2.83
C LYS A 44 -1.95 5.64 -4.20
N HIS A 45 -1.56 6.47 -5.18
CA HIS A 45 -1.14 6.00 -6.49
C HIS A 45 0.12 5.12 -6.44
N ILE A 46 1.14 5.51 -5.66
CA ILE A 46 2.35 4.70 -5.49
C ILE A 46 2.01 3.36 -4.85
N LEU A 47 1.20 3.37 -3.79
CA LEU A 47 0.75 2.15 -3.11
C LEU A 47 -0.09 1.27 -4.04
N LEU A 48 -0.95 1.85 -4.88
CA LEU A 48 -1.75 1.11 -5.84
C LEU A 48 -0.88 0.34 -6.82
N ASN A 49 0.11 1.00 -7.42
CA ASN A 49 1.02 0.35 -8.36
C ASN A 49 1.77 -0.80 -7.68
N GLU A 50 2.26 -0.59 -6.46
CA GLU A 50 2.93 -1.65 -5.71
C GLU A 50 2.00 -2.83 -5.40
N VAL A 51 0.74 -2.58 -5.00
CA VAL A 51 -0.23 -3.66 -4.77
C VAL A 51 -0.55 -4.41 -6.07
N ILE A 52 -0.69 -3.71 -7.21
CA ILE A 52 -0.92 -4.33 -8.52
C ILE A 52 0.25 -5.24 -8.90
N ASP A 53 1.48 -4.76 -8.77
CA ASP A 53 2.69 -5.53 -9.09
C ASP A 53 2.83 -6.76 -8.20
N ASN A 54 2.54 -6.62 -6.90
CA ASN A 54 2.55 -7.74 -5.96
C ASN A 54 1.44 -8.75 -6.26
N TYR A 55 0.23 -8.27 -6.60
CA TYR A 55 -0.88 -9.13 -6.98
C TYR A 55 -0.56 -9.94 -8.24
N ALA A 56 0.05 -9.31 -9.26
CA ALA A 56 0.49 -10.00 -10.47
C ALA A 56 1.56 -11.08 -10.15
N THR A 57 2.53 -10.75 -9.30
CA THR A 57 3.56 -11.69 -8.83
C THR A 57 2.94 -12.87 -8.07
N LEU A 58 2.04 -12.60 -7.11
CA LEU A 58 1.31 -13.63 -6.36
C LEU A 58 0.52 -14.56 -7.27
N LYS A 59 -0.10 -14.03 -8.34
CA LYS A 59 -0.83 -14.82 -9.32
C LYS A 59 0.10 -15.75 -10.09
N SER A 60 1.23 -15.23 -10.57
CA SER A 60 2.26 -16.05 -11.22
C SER A 60 2.80 -17.14 -10.27
N LEU A 61 2.99 -16.82 -8.98
CA LEU A 61 3.43 -17.80 -7.99
C LEU A 61 2.39 -18.90 -7.76
N LYS A 62 1.10 -18.56 -7.76
CA LYS A 62 0.03 -19.55 -7.67
C LYS A 62 0.01 -20.46 -8.88
N ASP A 63 0.16 -19.91 -10.08
CA ASP A 63 0.23 -20.71 -11.32
C ASP A 63 1.45 -21.65 -11.30
N ASN A 64 2.62 -21.15 -10.90
CA ASN A 64 3.82 -21.97 -10.72
C ASN A 64 3.63 -23.06 -9.67
N ALA A 65 2.96 -22.75 -8.54
CA ALA A 65 2.67 -23.74 -7.50
C ALA A 65 1.81 -24.89 -8.05
N ASN A 66 0.80 -24.58 -8.86
CA ASN A 66 -0.05 -25.58 -9.50
C ASN A 66 0.71 -26.43 -10.53
N ASP A 67 1.61 -25.82 -11.31
CA ASP A 67 2.45 -26.53 -12.28
C ASP A 67 3.43 -27.48 -11.57
N VAL A 68 4.00 -27.05 -10.44
CA VAL A 68 4.88 -27.86 -9.61
C VAL A 68 4.13 -29.03 -8.96
N ILE A 69 2.94 -28.79 -8.38
CA ILE A 69 2.09 -29.85 -7.79
C ILE A 69 1.61 -30.86 -8.84
N SER A 70 1.35 -30.41 -10.06
CA SER A 70 0.94 -31.27 -11.17
C SER A 70 2.11 -32.00 -11.84
N GLY A 71 3.35 -31.77 -11.40
CA GLY A 71 4.56 -32.40 -11.95
C GLY A 71 4.97 -31.89 -13.32
N LYS A 72 4.43 -30.74 -13.76
CA LYS A 72 4.79 -30.10 -15.03
C LYS A 72 6.04 -29.23 -14.92
N SER A 73 6.41 -28.84 -13.70
CA SER A 73 7.59 -28.02 -13.43
C SER A 73 8.34 -28.48 -12.18
N TYR A 74 9.56 -27.98 -12.03
CA TYR A 74 10.44 -28.27 -10.90
C TYR A 74 10.15 -27.38 -9.70
N LEU A 75 10.47 -27.86 -8.48
CA LEU A 75 10.32 -27.08 -7.25
C LEU A 75 11.05 -25.73 -7.31
N SER A 76 12.17 -25.67 -8.04
CA SER A 76 12.88 -24.42 -8.32
C SER A 76 11.99 -23.35 -8.95
N THR A 77 11.03 -23.69 -9.83
CA THR A 77 10.11 -22.70 -10.43
C THR A 77 9.19 -22.02 -9.41
N PHE A 78 8.90 -22.70 -8.29
CA PHE A 78 8.15 -22.13 -7.17
C PHE A 78 9.07 -21.44 -6.15
N CYS A 79 10.31 -21.90 -6.00
CA CYS A 79 11.28 -21.38 -5.03
C CYS A 79 12.19 -20.27 -5.59
N ASP A 80 12.24 -20.10 -6.90
CA ASP A 80 13.09 -19.10 -7.56
C ASP A 80 12.54 -17.69 -7.36
N PRO A 81 13.42 -16.69 -7.26
CA PRO A 81 13.05 -15.33 -6.94
C PRO A 81 12.38 -14.66 -8.14
N ILE A 82 11.04 -14.61 -8.15
CA ILE A 82 10.27 -13.69 -8.97
C ILE A 82 10.09 -12.39 -8.16
N SER A 83 11.19 -11.69 -7.86
CA SER A 83 11.22 -10.56 -6.92
C SER A 83 10.73 -10.90 -5.50
N ASP A 84 11.26 -10.21 -4.48
CA ASP A 84 10.60 -10.23 -3.18
C ASP A 84 9.28 -9.47 -3.31
N LEU A 85 8.20 -10.01 -2.74
CA LEU A 85 6.94 -9.28 -2.59
C LEU A 85 7.15 -8.07 -1.66
N CYS A 86 6.58 -6.91 -2.00
CA CYS A 86 6.61 -5.62 -1.27
C CYS A 86 8.01 -5.03 -1.09
N ASN A 87 8.63 -4.57 -2.19
CA ASN A 87 10.09 -4.53 -2.29
C ASN A 87 10.79 -3.16 -2.14
N SER A 88 10.10 -2.07 -1.77
CA SER A 88 10.80 -0.83 -1.32
C SER A 88 9.86 0.34 -1.07
N ALA A 89 8.82 0.50 -1.89
CA ALA A 89 7.91 1.62 -1.76
C ALA A 89 7.12 1.51 -0.45
N TYR A 90 6.62 0.33 -0.06
CA TYR A 90 5.95 0.13 1.22
C TYR A 90 6.84 0.47 2.44
N ASP A 91 8.10 0.01 2.44
CA ASP A 91 9.07 0.33 3.50
C ASP A 91 9.43 1.82 3.53
N ALA A 92 9.63 2.43 2.36
CA ALA A 92 9.88 3.87 2.23
C ALA A 92 8.65 4.70 2.64
N THR A 93 7.45 4.18 2.47
CA THR A 93 6.20 4.92 2.73
C THR A 93 5.81 4.72 4.20
N PHE A 94 5.82 3.49 4.74
CA PHE A 94 5.37 3.18 6.11
C PHE A 94 6.47 3.05 7.16
N LYS A 95 7.65 2.44 6.89
CA LYS A 95 8.72 2.32 7.91
C LYS A 95 9.49 3.62 8.14
N SER A 96 9.61 4.47 7.12
CA SER A 96 10.28 5.78 7.26
C SER A 96 9.41 6.87 7.89
N GLY A 97 8.15 6.55 8.22
CA GLY A 97 7.22 7.47 8.89
C GLY A 97 6.73 8.65 8.04
N ASN A 98 6.97 8.60 6.72
CA ASN A 98 6.68 9.72 5.80
C ASN A 98 5.25 9.72 5.23
N ILE A 99 4.44 8.69 5.51
CA ILE A 99 3.00 8.80 5.30
C ILE A 99 2.43 9.67 6.42
N TYR A 100 2.13 10.91 6.07
CA TYR A 100 1.00 11.59 6.66
C TYR A 100 -0.17 10.62 6.59
N ARG A 101 -0.74 10.24 7.75
CA ARG A 101 -1.93 9.40 7.85
C ARG A 101 -2.82 9.63 6.63
N LEU A 102 -3.04 8.59 5.82
CA LEU A 102 -3.92 8.63 4.65
C LEU A 102 -5.35 9.07 5.04
N GLY A 103 -5.62 9.16 6.34
CA GLY A 103 -6.89 9.58 6.93
C GLY A 103 -7.91 8.45 6.93
N ASP A 104 -7.51 7.27 6.48
CA ASP A 104 -8.32 6.07 6.33
C ASP A 104 -7.64 4.91 7.05
N GLU A 105 -7.97 4.76 8.34
CA GLU A 105 -7.40 3.72 9.19
C GLU A 105 -7.74 2.30 8.71
N ILE A 106 -8.87 2.13 8.02
CA ILE A 106 -9.30 0.83 7.49
C ILE A 106 -8.38 0.46 6.32
N PHE A 107 -8.19 1.39 5.39
CA PHE A 107 -7.28 1.19 4.26
C PHE A 107 -5.83 0.99 4.74
N GLU A 108 -5.34 1.83 5.65
CA GLU A 108 -3.99 1.70 6.21
C GLU A 108 -3.77 0.31 6.83
N ARG A 109 -4.73 -0.16 7.64
CA ARG A 109 -4.64 -1.51 8.24
C ARG A 109 -4.66 -2.60 7.18
N ALA A 110 -5.53 -2.50 6.18
CA ALA A 110 -5.59 -3.49 5.11
C ALA A 110 -4.27 -3.58 4.32
N VAL A 111 -3.63 -2.43 4.03
CA VAL A 111 -2.32 -2.39 3.36
C VAL A 111 -1.25 -3.00 4.27
N MET A 112 -1.26 -2.70 5.58
CA MET A 112 -0.33 -3.29 6.55
C MET A 112 -0.47 -4.81 6.67
N ASP A 113 -1.69 -5.31 6.76
CA ASP A 113 -1.97 -6.75 6.87
C ASP A 113 -1.51 -7.48 5.61
N PHE A 114 -1.77 -6.92 4.42
CA PHE A 114 -1.31 -7.48 3.16
C PHE A 114 0.21 -7.49 3.04
N ALA A 115 0.87 -6.36 3.33
CA ALA A 115 2.33 -6.26 3.26
C ALA A 115 3.01 -7.21 4.25
N SER A 116 2.53 -7.28 5.50
CA SER A 116 3.03 -8.23 6.49
C SER A 116 2.85 -9.67 6.03
N GLY A 117 1.73 -9.99 5.39
CA GLY A 117 1.47 -11.31 4.82
C GLY A 117 2.44 -11.67 3.69
N CYS A 118 2.70 -10.74 2.77
CA CYS A 118 3.69 -10.89 1.70
C CYS A 118 5.10 -11.13 2.24
N VAL A 119 5.54 -10.34 3.23
CA VAL A 119 6.86 -10.51 3.88
C VAL A 119 6.97 -11.86 4.58
N GLY A 120 5.94 -12.27 5.32
CA GLY A 120 5.88 -13.59 5.96
C GLY A 120 6.00 -14.72 4.93
N PHE A 121 5.29 -14.59 3.82
CA PHE A 121 5.32 -15.56 2.73
C PHE A 121 6.68 -15.65 2.03
N ASN A 122 7.36 -14.51 1.81
CA ASN A 122 8.74 -14.49 1.31
C ASN A 122 9.68 -15.26 2.25
N GLY A 123 9.54 -15.04 3.57
CA GLY A 123 10.32 -15.73 4.60
C GLY A 123 10.12 -17.25 4.56
N GLU A 124 8.87 -17.71 4.47
CA GLU A 124 8.57 -19.13 4.31
C GLU A 124 9.18 -19.71 3.04
N ARG A 125 9.04 -19.02 1.89
CA ARG A 125 9.61 -19.48 0.61
C ARG A 125 11.12 -19.60 0.66
N ARG A 126 11.79 -18.63 1.27
CA ARG A 126 13.24 -18.66 1.47
C ARG A 126 13.65 -19.86 2.32
N TYR A 127 12.99 -20.08 3.45
CA TYR A 127 13.25 -21.21 4.32
C TYR A 127 13.02 -22.55 3.60
N MET A 128 11.95 -22.66 2.81
CA MET A 128 11.67 -23.86 2.00
C MET A 128 12.76 -24.12 0.96
N ARG A 129 13.21 -23.08 0.27
CA ARG A 129 14.30 -23.19 -0.72
C ARG A 129 15.58 -23.70 -0.05
N GLU A 130 15.96 -23.12 1.08
CA GLU A 130 17.14 -23.53 1.85
C GLU A 130 17.01 -24.99 2.30
N MET A 131 15.87 -25.36 2.91
CA MET A 131 15.60 -26.73 3.36
C MET A 131 15.60 -27.75 2.21
N ALA A 132 14.96 -27.43 1.08
CA ALA A 132 14.89 -28.32 -0.07
C ALA A 132 16.25 -28.49 -0.75
N ASN A 133 17.02 -27.41 -0.83
CA ASN A 133 18.38 -27.45 -1.36
C ASN A 133 19.30 -28.32 -0.50
N ASP A 134 19.24 -28.17 0.82
CA ASP A 134 20.10 -28.90 1.76
C ASP A 134 19.80 -30.41 1.79
N ARG A 135 18.52 -30.80 1.59
CA ARG A 135 18.08 -32.20 1.72
C ARG A 135 18.07 -32.97 0.41
N PHE A 136 17.74 -32.32 -0.70
CA PHE A 136 17.43 -33.02 -1.95
C PHE A 136 18.22 -32.51 -3.15
N GLY A 137 18.84 -31.33 -3.07
CA GLY A 137 19.20 -30.55 -4.24
C GLY A 137 17.91 -30.08 -4.95
N LEU A 138 17.80 -28.78 -5.23
CA LEU A 138 16.55 -28.16 -5.71
C LEU A 138 15.95 -28.73 -7.01
N ASN A 139 16.65 -29.63 -7.70
CA ASN A 139 16.30 -30.07 -9.03
C ASN A 139 15.34 -31.28 -9.06
N GLU A 140 15.38 -32.22 -8.12
CA GLU A 140 14.58 -33.47 -8.25
C GLU A 140 14.09 -34.10 -6.92
N PRO A 141 13.47 -33.35 -5.98
CA PRO A 141 12.71 -33.99 -4.92
C PRO A 141 11.53 -34.80 -5.51
N PRO A 142 11.21 -36.01 -4.98
CA PRO A 142 10.02 -36.75 -5.36
C PRO A 142 8.74 -35.91 -5.27
N ILE A 143 7.79 -36.16 -6.17
CA ILE A 143 6.58 -35.34 -6.33
C ILE A 143 5.73 -35.27 -5.04
N GLU A 144 5.76 -36.32 -4.20
CA GLU A 144 5.08 -36.36 -2.90
C GLU A 144 5.70 -35.35 -1.92
N ILE A 145 7.02 -35.19 -1.95
CA ILE A 145 7.74 -34.22 -1.11
C ILE A 145 7.43 -32.81 -1.61
N VAL A 146 7.44 -32.61 -2.92
CA VAL A 146 7.05 -31.34 -3.55
C VAL A 146 5.65 -30.92 -3.12
N LYS A 147 4.67 -31.82 -3.23
CA LYS A 147 3.29 -31.57 -2.78
C LYS A 147 3.23 -31.23 -1.30
N GLY A 148 3.93 -32.00 -0.45
CA GLY A 148 4.01 -31.74 0.99
C GLY A 148 4.62 -30.38 1.35
N ILE A 149 5.51 -29.85 0.50
CA ILE A 149 6.09 -28.51 0.67
C ILE A 149 5.12 -27.43 0.21
N VAL A 150 4.56 -27.57 -0.99
CA VAL A 150 3.84 -26.51 -1.71
C VAL A 150 2.35 -26.43 -1.36
N GLU A 151 1.63 -27.55 -1.25
CA GLU A 151 0.18 -27.58 -1.01
C GLU A 151 -0.27 -26.81 0.24
N PRO A 152 0.43 -26.90 1.39
CA PRO A 152 0.05 -26.15 2.59
C PRO A 152 0.11 -24.63 2.43
N ARG A 153 0.77 -24.12 1.36
CA ARG A 153 0.95 -22.68 1.10
C ARG A 153 -0.09 -22.13 0.13
N LEU A 154 -0.79 -22.99 -0.62
CA LEU A 154 -1.85 -22.55 -1.52
C LEU A 154 -2.93 -21.73 -0.79
N PRO A 155 -3.41 -22.11 0.42
CA PRO A 155 -4.37 -21.29 1.14
C PRO A 155 -3.83 -19.90 1.54
N VAL A 156 -2.53 -19.80 1.82
CA VAL A 156 -1.89 -18.51 2.15
C VAL A 156 -1.81 -17.63 0.90
N LEU A 157 -1.40 -18.20 -0.24
CA LEU A 157 -1.42 -17.51 -1.53
C LEU A 157 -2.83 -17.03 -1.90
N ASP A 158 -3.84 -17.87 -1.72
CA ASP A 158 -5.24 -17.52 -2.00
C ASP A 158 -5.72 -16.37 -1.13
N LYS A 159 -5.37 -16.38 0.16
CA LYS A 159 -5.67 -15.28 1.07
C LYS A 159 -4.98 -13.99 0.64
N LEU A 160 -3.70 -14.03 0.30
CA LEU A 160 -2.95 -12.84 -0.14
C LEU A 160 -3.50 -12.29 -1.45
N LEU A 161 -3.86 -13.15 -2.40
CA LEU A 161 -4.52 -12.76 -3.64
C LEU A 161 -5.86 -12.05 -3.38
N LEU A 162 -6.69 -12.60 -2.48
CA LEU A 162 -7.95 -11.96 -2.09
C LEU A 162 -7.70 -10.58 -1.48
N GLN A 163 -6.76 -10.48 -0.54
CA GLN A 163 -6.40 -9.21 0.10
C GLN A 163 -5.86 -8.18 -0.90
N GLY A 164 -4.98 -8.58 -1.82
CA GLY A 164 -4.47 -7.72 -2.88
C GLY A 164 -5.58 -7.24 -3.81
N HIS A 165 -6.51 -8.12 -4.19
CA HIS A 165 -7.67 -7.76 -4.99
C HIS A 165 -8.61 -6.77 -4.27
N GLU A 166 -8.87 -6.99 -2.98
CA GLU A 166 -9.67 -6.09 -2.16
C GLU A 166 -9.02 -4.71 -2.03
N LEU A 167 -7.70 -4.65 -1.85
CA LEU A 167 -6.95 -3.39 -1.79
C LEU A 167 -7.02 -2.62 -3.10
N ILE A 168 -6.85 -3.30 -4.24
CA ILE A 168 -7.04 -2.69 -5.57
C ILE A 168 -8.45 -2.10 -5.67
N ARG A 169 -9.48 -2.84 -5.25
CA ARG A 169 -10.87 -2.37 -5.27
C ARG A 169 -11.11 -1.17 -4.35
N MET A 170 -10.52 -1.16 -3.14
CA MET A 170 -10.63 -0.03 -2.21
C MET A 170 -9.97 1.24 -2.77
N MET A 171 -8.86 1.09 -3.49
CA MET A 171 -8.18 2.21 -4.12
C MET A 171 -8.94 2.72 -5.34
N ASP A 172 -9.43 1.82 -6.21
CA ASP A 172 -10.19 2.17 -7.41
C ASP A 172 -11.59 2.74 -7.09
N GLY A 173 -12.23 2.25 -6.02
CA GLY A 173 -13.50 2.77 -5.50
C GLY A 173 -13.43 4.20 -4.95
N ASN A 174 -12.24 4.64 -4.51
CA ASN A 174 -11.98 6.01 -4.04
C ASN A 174 -11.49 6.95 -5.16
N PHE A 175 -11.11 6.43 -6.35
CA PHE A 175 -10.82 7.26 -7.53
C PHE A 175 -12.07 7.77 -8.24
N ASN A 176 -13.22 7.18 -7.94
CA ASN A 176 -14.52 7.56 -8.46
C ASN A 176 -15.35 8.40 -7.48
N ASP A 177 -14.77 8.97 -6.43
CA ASP A 177 -15.52 9.91 -5.59
C ASP A 177 -15.76 11.20 -6.39
N PRO A 178 -17.01 11.45 -6.82
CA PRO A 178 -17.35 12.56 -7.68
C PRO A 178 -17.53 13.79 -6.80
N ASP A 179 -16.45 14.26 -6.16
CA ASP A 179 -16.44 15.59 -5.55
C ASP A 179 -16.11 16.65 -6.63
N VAL A 180 -16.82 16.52 -7.75
CA VAL A 180 -17.07 17.56 -8.74
C VAL A 180 -18.56 17.87 -8.62
N SER A 181 -18.81 19.04 -8.03
CA SER A 181 -20.04 19.84 -7.99
C SER A 181 -21.24 19.35 -7.15
N GLU A 182 -21.37 19.95 -5.95
CA GLU A 182 -22.57 20.75 -5.65
C GLU A 182 -22.93 21.72 -6.78
#